data_AF-A0A7L2CBH2-F1
#
_entry.id   AF-A0A7L2CBH2-F1
#
_cell.length_a   1.000
_cell.length_b   1.000
_cell.length_c   1.000
_cell.angle_alpha   90.00
_cell.angle_beta   90.00
_cell.angle_gamma   90.00
#
_symmetry.space_group_name_H-M   'P 1'
#
loop_
_entity.id
_entity.type
_entity.pdbx_description
1 polymer ?
#
loop_
_entity_poly.entity_id
_entity_poly.type
_entity_poly.pdbx_seq_one_letter_code
_entity_poly.pdbx_strand_id
1 'polypeptide(L)'
;VHCISQWSHNFRPAYLRICKVLRERLGVRCFLGLTATATAATARDVAQHLGIPPENGIAIGAAGIPENLRLSVSMDPDRDQALLWLLGSGPLAWAGSVLVYCTRREESERLAELIRRELPPIPAPEPTGKRRKNPGKGEGKTRERGGKSPGKGEGETQGKVRGKPRERGGENPRKGEGKGMGKVWEKPGKGGEKTEGKEILGRKSKNIDFFPWISPFCSPQDQDLLELRRHIHENSVDFLAVKTLILRVFAPCKCLEIHGKTQENSKEIPEKSRICRGHERSIPIQEFVEALDLREEGIETLLCLLELHPSKFLQLFPPVHSRCRLRIPGNSPERLREAALGCPPLGFLLARGRSGTLGISGSLEFDAVALSDSMGWEFQRVRESLRRLQWESRRAGKGSGIQVEFQEFSFHFRALGDLSPSELDSLCEFLHSQILARETSELRRLRSCFRTFRRSGIPRNPQPSQK
;
A
#
# COMPACT_ATOMS: atom_id res chain seq x y z
N VAL A 1 8.44 -1.33 8.04
CA VAL A 1 9.18 -2.61 8.20
C VAL A 1 8.33 -3.72 8.82
N HIS A 2 7.54 -3.46 9.88
CA HIS A 2 6.66 -4.49 10.44
C HIS A 2 5.72 -5.14 9.39
N CYS A 3 5.35 -4.45 8.32
CA CYS A 3 4.48 -4.96 7.25
C CYS A 3 5.05 -6.19 6.50
N ILE A 4 6.34 -6.50 6.68
CA ILE A 4 7.01 -7.68 6.08
C ILE A 4 6.60 -8.96 6.83
N SER A 5 6.26 -8.85 8.11
CA SER A 5 5.96 -10.01 8.94
C SER A 5 4.48 -10.40 8.85
N GLN A 6 4.20 -11.68 8.64
CA GLN A 6 2.85 -12.25 8.69
C GLN A 6 2.21 -12.09 10.08
N TRP A 7 3.04 -11.96 11.12
CA TRP A 7 2.62 -11.70 12.50
C TRP A 7 2.40 -10.22 12.78
N SER A 8 2.48 -9.35 11.79
CA SER A 8 2.13 -7.94 11.93
C SER A 8 0.63 -7.70 11.83
N HIS A 9 0.15 -6.59 12.41
CA HIS A 9 -1.21 -6.09 12.23
C HIS A 9 -1.44 -5.48 10.83
N ASN A 10 -0.36 -5.13 10.13
CA ASN A 10 -0.44 -4.52 8.79
C ASN A 10 0.44 -5.29 7.80
N PHE A 11 0.35 -6.62 7.80
CA PHE A 11 1.09 -7.47 6.86
C PHE A 11 0.72 -7.15 5.42
N ARG A 12 1.73 -6.88 4.59
CA ARG A 12 1.59 -6.59 3.15
C ARG A 12 2.63 -7.42 2.40
N PRO A 13 2.24 -8.53 1.76
CA PRO A 13 3.17 -9.40 1.02
C PRO A 13 4.03 -8.67 -0.03
N ALA A 14 3.52 -7.58 -0.61
CA ALA A 14 4.29 -6.72 -1.51
C ALA A 14 5.62 -6.22 -0.89
N TYR A 15 5.70 -6.06 0.44
CA TYR A 15 6.93 -5.68 1.12
C TYR A 15 8.00 -6.79 1.14
N LEU A 16 7.61 -8.06 1.01
CA LEU A 16 8.56 -9.16 0.82
C LEU A 16 9.27 -9.04 -0.53
N ARG A 17 8.54 -8.60 -1.56
CA ARG A 17 9.10 -8.35 -2.90
C ARG A 17 10.11 -7.21 -2.88
N ILE A 18 9.88 -6.15 -2.09
CA ILE A 18 10.84 -5.05 -1.95
C ILE A 18 12.20 -5.59 -1.51
N CYS A 19 12.24 -6.45 -0.49
CA CYS A 19 13.49 -7.02 -0.01
C CYS A 19 14.20 -7.85 -1.09
N LYS A 20 13.43 -8.67 -1.81
CA LYS A 20 13.93 -9.48 -2.94
C LYS A 20 14.52 -8.61 -4.05
N VAL A 21 13.76 -7.62 -4.51
CA VAL A 21 14.17 -6.69 -5.58
C VAL A 21 15.42 -5.91 -5.20
N LEU A 22 15.48 -5.37 -3.97
CA LEU A 22 16.63 -4.61 -3.49
C LEU A 22 17.92 -5.46 -3.49
N ARG A 23 17.84 -6.73 -3.09
CA ARG A 23 19.00 -7.63 -3.12
C ARG A 23 19.39 -8.05 -4.52
N GLU A 24 18.44 -8.60 -5.27
CA GLU A 24 18.71 -9.27 -6.55
C GLU A 24 19.02 -8.28 -7.68
N ARG A 25 18.33 -7.12 -7.73
CA ARG A 25 18.48 -6.16 -8.83
C ARG A 25 19.43 -5.01 -8.52
N LEU A 26 19.44 -4.54 -7.28
CA LEU A 26 20.23 -3.38 -6.88
C LEU A 26 21.48 -3.74 -6.07
N GLY A 27 21.69 -5.03 -5.77
CA GLY A 27 22.85 -5.49 -5.02
C GLY A 27 22.91 -4.96 -3.57
N VAL A 28 21.78 -4.53 -3.00
CA VAL A 28 21.73 -4.00 -1.64
C VAL A 28 21.97 -5.13 -0.65
N ARG A 29 23.07 -5.06 0.10
CA ARG A 29 23.46 -6.06 1.12
C ARG A 29 23.17 -5.63 2.55
N CYS A 30 23.09 -4.32 2.80
CA CYS A 30 22.88 -3.76 4.13
C CYS A 30 21.44 -3.23 4.26
N PHE A 31 20.69 -3.73 5.24
CA PHE A 31 19.34 -3.30 5.53
C PHE A 31 19.25 -2.70 6.94
N LEU A 32 18.64 -1.51 7.05
CA LEU A 32 18.28 -0.93 8.34
C LEU A 32 16.76 -0.98 8.50
N GLY A 33 16.29 -1.88 9.37
CA GLY A 33 14.87 -2.06 9.66
C GLY A 33 14.40 -1.20 10.83
N LEU A 34 13.69 -0.10 10.57
CA LEU A 34 13.10 0.74 11.62
C LEU A 34 11.61 0.43 11.84
N THR A 35 11.24 0.17 13.09
CA THR A 35 9.84 -0.04 13.50
C THR A 35 9.63 0.41 14.95
N ALA A 36 8.54 1.13 15.21
CA ALA A 36 8.17 1.57 16.55
C ALA A 36 7.28 0.54 17.29
N THR A 37 6.62 -0.37 16.55
CA THR A 37 5.44 -1.10 17.03
C THR A 37 5.51 -2.63 16.83
N ALA A 38 6.71 -3.21 16.76
CA ALA A 38 6.86 -4.65 16.55
C ALA A 38 6.85 -5.43 17.86
N THR A 39 6.13 -6.55 17.90
CA THR A 39 6.30 -7.55 18.97
C THR A 39 7.64 -8.27 18.80
N ALA A 40 8.13 -8.96 19.83
CA ALA A 40 9.36 -9.77 19.71
C ALA A 40 9.25 -10.88 18.64
N ALA A 41 8.04 -11.41 18.39
CA ALA A 41 7.81 -12.36 17.31
C ALA A 41 7.90 -11.66 15.94
N THR A 42 7.22 -10.51 15.78
CA THR A 42 7.27 -9.69 14.56
C THR A 42 8.70 -9.22 14.24
N ALA A 43 9.46 -8.81 15.25
CA ALA A 43 10.84 -8.35 15.09
C ALA A 43 11.78 -9.46 14.60
N ARG A 44 11.65 -10.67 15.16
CA ARG A 44 12.42 -11.86 14.72
C ARG A 44 12.08 -12.26 13.28
N ASP A 45 10.80 -12.28 12.94
CA ASP A 45 10.32 -12.60 11.59
C ASP A 45 10.82 -11.57 10.55
N VAL A 46 10.75 -10.27 10.88
CA VAL A 46 11.36 -9.20 10.08
C VAL A 46 12.86 -9.41 9.90
N ALA A 47 13.59 -9.72 10.98
CA ALA A 47 15.02 -9.92 10.93
C ALA A 47 15.39 -11.10 10.01
N GLN A 48 14.66 -12.21 10.12
CA GLN A 48 14.81 -13.37 9.24
C GLN A 48 14.62 -12.99 7.77
N HIS A 49 13.55 -12.25 7.44
CA HIS A 49 13.32 -11.79 6.06
C HIS A 49 14.41 -10.83 5.56
N LEU A 50 14.93 -9.96 6.44
CA LEU A 50 16.04 -9.06 6.14
C LEU A 50 17.41 -9.73 6.16
N GLY A 51 17.51 -11.03 6.50
CA GLY A 51 18.79 -11.75 6.57
C GLY A 51 19.68 -11.25 7.70
N ILE A 52 19.07 -10.68 8.74
CA ILE A 52 19.75 -10.12 9.91
C ILE A 52 19.85 -11.24 10.96
N PRO A 53 21.06 -11.59 11.44
CA PRO A 53 21.23 -12.64 12.43
C PRO A 53 20.59 -12.25 13.77
N PRO A 54 19.95 -13.20 14.48
CA PRO A 54 19.17 -12.91 15.68
C PRO A 54 20.01 -12.44 16.87
N GLU A 55 21.29 -12.79 16.88
CA GLU A 55 22.19 -12.66 18.03
C GLU A 55 22.68 -11.21 18.24
N ASN A 56 22.91 -10.47 17.14
CA ASN A 56 23.53 -9.14 17.19
C ASN A 56 22.79 -8.05 16.39
N GLY A 57 21.78 -8.42 15.60
CA GLY A 57 21.11 -7.51 14.66
C GLY A 57 19.72 -7.02 15.07
N ILE A 58 19.16 -7.58 16.15
CA ILE A 58 17.82 -7.22 16.63
C ILE A 58 17.94 -6.40 17.91
N ALA A 59 18.02 -5.08 17.77
CA ALA A 59 17.88 -4.17 18.90
C ALA A 59 16.40 -4.02 19.26
N ILE A 60 15.87 -4.93 20.08
CA ILE A 60 14.54 -4.74 20.69
C ILE A 60 14.71 -3.79 21.86
N GLY A 61 14.56 -2.49 21.61
CA GLY A 61 14.31 -1.55 22.69
C GLY A 61 13.01 -1.96 23.37
N ALA A 62 13.07 -2.36 24.64
CA ALA A 62 11.90 -2.55 25.46
C ALA A 62 11.24 -1.18 25.67
N ALA A 63 10.48 -0.72 24.69
CA ALA A 63 9.59 0.41 24.83
C ALA A 63 8.40 -0.07 25.68
N GLY A 64 8.68 -0.24 26.98
CA GLY A 64 7.65 -0.25 28.00
C GLY A 64 6.79 1.01 27.86
N ILE A 65 5.57 0.93 28.35
CA ILE A 65 4.76 2.13 28.49
C ILE A 65 5.50 3.04 29.48
N PRO A 66 5.82 4.29 29.13
CA PRO A 66 6.52 5.19 30.05
C PRO A 66 5.78 5.31 31.39
N GLU A 67 6.51 5.34 32.50
CA GLU A 67 5.91 5.39 33.85
C GLU A 67 5.10 6.67 34.11
N ASN A 68 5.43 7.75 33.40
CA ASN A 68 4.69 9.01 33.47
C ASN A 68 3.34 8.95 32.73
N LEU A 69 3.01 7.85 32.05
CA LEU A 69 1.76 7.68 31.34
C LEU A 69 0.65 7.12 32.23
N ARG A 70 -0.49 7.82 32.29
CA ARG A 70 -1.70 7.35 32.99
C ARG A 70 -2.73 6.84 31.98
N LEU A 71 -3.14 5.59 32.14
CA LEU A 71 -4.15 4.94 31.32
C LEU A 71 -5.41 4.73 32.16
N SER A 72 -6.55 5.20 31.66
CA SER A 72 -7.87 4.87 32.21
C SER A 72 -8.74 4.27 31.11
N VAL A 73 -9.75 3.50 31.46
CA VAL A 73 -10.77 3.04 30.50
C VAL A 73 -12.13 3.29 31.11
N SER A 74 -13.05 3.87 30.34
CA SER A 74 -14.43 4.11 30.78
C SER A 74 -15.43 3.52 29.78
N MET A 75 -16.58 3.12 30.32
CA MET A 75 -17.70 2.58 29.56
C MET A 75 -18.93 3.47 29.78
N ASP A 76 -18.87 4.67 29.19
CA ASP A 76 -19.91 5.68 29.37
C ASP A 76 -21.06 5.49 28.37
N PRO A 77 -22.32 5.58 28.80
CA PRO A 77 -23.49 5.49 27.91
C PRO A 77 -23.57 6.67 26.94
N ASP A 78 -23.23 7.86 27.42
CA ASP A 78 -23.12 9.07 26.60
C ASP A 78 -21.64 9.48 26.52
N ARG A 79 -21.03 9.20 25.37
CA ARG A 79 -19.60 9.48 25.13
C ARG A 79 -19.33 10.98 25.00
N ASP A 80 -20.29 11.73 24.46
CA ASP A 80 -20.16 13.17 24.23
C ASP A 80 -20.14 13.91 25.58
N GLN A 81 -21.09 13.60 26.46
CA GLN A 81 -21.12 14.17 27.81
C GLN A 81 -19.91 13.75 28.65
N ALA A 82 -19.48 12.49 28.53
CA ALA A 82 -18.31 12.02 29.25
C ALA A 82 -17.01 12.70 28.76
N LEU A 83 -16.90 12.98 27.46
CA LEU A 83 -15.80 13.75 26.87
C LEU A 83 -15.80 15.20 27.36
N LEU A 84 -16.97 15.88 27.34
CA LEU A 84 -17.10 17.24 27.83
C LEU A 84 -16.76 17.33 29.33
N TRP A 85 -17.23 16.36 30.13
CA TRP A 85 -16.87 16.26 31.54
C TRP A 85 -15.36 16.10 31.72
N LEU A 86 -14.71 15.20 30.97
CA LEU A 86 -13.26 14.99 31.07
C LEU A 86 -12.48 16.28 30.81
N LEU A 87 -12.88 17.02 29.77
CA LEU A 87 -12.22 18.24 29.32
C LEU A 87 -12.57 19.49 30.13
N GLY A 88 -13.74 19.55 30.74
CA GLY A 88 -14.21 20.73 31.48
C GLY A 88 -13.95 20.65 32.98
N SER A 89 -14.35 19.55 33.61
CA SER A 89 -14.35 19.40 35.08
C SER A 89 -13.54 18.20 35.56
N GLY A 90 -13.05 17.37 34.63
CA GLY A 90 -12.37 16.13 34.90
C GLY A 90 -10.85 16.27 34.97
N PRO A 91 -10.13 15.13 34.99
CA PRO A 91 -8.67 15.08 35.09
C PRO A 91 -7.93 15.76 33.93
N LEU A 92 -8.61 16.06 32.82
CA LEU A 92 -8.03 16.69 31.64
C LEU A 92 -8.30 18.20 31.57
N ALA A 93 -9.02 18.79 32.51
CA ALA A 93 -9.38 20.22 32.49
C ALA A 93 -8.16 21.16 32.48
N TRP A 94 -7.07 20.75 33.13
CA TRP A 94 -5.81 21.51 33.20
C TRP A 94 -4.81 21.10 32.11
N ALA A 95 -5.17 20.19 31.21
CA ALA A 95 -4.26 19.71 30.17
C ALA A 95 -4.10 20.77 29.06
N GLY A 96 -2.88 21.27 28.87
CA GLY A 96 -2.58 22.29 27.84
C GLY A 96 -2.67 21.79 26.39
N SER A 97 -2.75 20.49 26.16
CA SER A 97 -3.00 19.92 24.83
C SER A 97 -3.66 18.54 24.91
N VAL A 98 -4.75 18.35 24.16
CA VAL A 98 -5.49 17.09 24.08
C VAL A 98 -5.60 16.63 22.63
N LEU A 99 -5.46 15.32 22.40
CA LEU A 99 -5.71 14.68 21.11
C LEU A 99 -6.85 13.68 21.30
N VAL A 100 -7.87 13.77 20.44
CA VAL A 100 -9.03 12.87 20.44
C VAL A 100 -9.02 12.07 19.13
N TYR A 101 -9.05 10.75 19.24
CA TYR A 101 -9.09 9.84 18.09
C TYR A 101 -10.53 9.40 17.82
N CYS A 102 -10.94 9.47 16.56
CA CYS A 102 -12.27 9.07 16.10
C CYS A 102 -12.15 7.99 15.01
N THR A 103 -13.15 7.12 14.90
CA THR A 103 -13.20 6.06 13.89
C THR A 103 -13.52 6.59 12.49
N ARG A 104 -14.41 7.59 12.41
CA ARG A 104 -14.87 8.22 11.17
C ARG A 104 -14.50 9.70 11.15
N ARG A 105 -14.32 10.24 9.93
CA ARG A 105 -14.02 11.66 9.70
C ARG A 105 -15.16 12.55 10.17
N GLU A 106 -16.39 12.21 9.79
CA GLU A 106 -17.61 12.93 10.16
C GLU A 106 -17.73 13.10 11.68
N GLU A 107 -17.45 12.05 12.45
CA GLU A 107 -17.42 12.10 13.91
C GLU A 107 -16.36 13.06 14.46
N SER A 108 -15.18 13.12 13.83
CA SER A 108 -14.14 14.07 14.26
C SER A 108 -14.54 15.53 14.04
N GLU A 109 -15.25 15.81 12.95
CA GLU A 109 -15.74 17.15 12.63
C GLU A 109 -16.89 17.54 13.58
N ARG A 110 -17.84 16.61 13.81
CA ARG A 110 -18.94 16.75 14.76
C ARG A 110 -18.46 17.02 16.19
N LEU A 111 -17.51 16.22 16.69
CA LEU A 111 -16.96 16.39 18.04
C LEU A 111 -16.16 17.69 18.17
N ALA A 112 -15.46 18.11 17.11
CA ALA A 112 -14.74 19.37 17.12
C ALA A 112 -15.70 20.56 17.23
N GLU A 113 -16.86 20.51 16.59
CA GLU A 113 -17.91 21.53 16.72
C GLU A 113 -18.54 21.53 18.10
N LEU A 114 -18.87 20.35 18.64
CA LEU A 114 -19.41 20.20 19.98
C LEU A 114 -18.48 20.81 21.04
N ILE A 115 -17.20 20.44 21.01
CA ILE A 115 -16.18 20.94 21.96
C ILE A 115 -16.06 22.47 21.87
N ARG A 116 -16.05 23.03 20.65
CA ARG A 116 -15.97 24.50 20.46
C ARG A 116 -17.19 25.25 20.97
N ARG A 117 -18.37 24.61 20.98
CA ARG A 117 -19.62 25.22 21.43
C ARG A 117 -19.77 25.19 22.94
N GLU A 118 -19.45 24.06 23.56
CA GLU A 118 -19.75 23.80 24.97
C GLU A 118 -18.62 24.18 25.93
N LEU A 119 -17.36 24.26 25.45
CA LEU A 119 -16.21 24.62 26.29
C LEU A 119 -15.72 26.04 25.99
N PRO A 120 -15.52 26.89 27.02
CA PRO A 120 -15.00 28.23 26.82
C PRO A 120 -13.57 28.18 26.27
N PRO A 121 -13.19 29.14 25.40
CA PRO A 121 -11.82 29.22 24.91
C PRO A 121 -10.85 29.46 26.05
N ILE A 122 -9.80 28.64 26.15
CA ILE A 122 -8.70 28.85 27.08
C ILE A 122 -8.01 30.18 26.70
N PRO A 123 -7.87 31.14 27.62
CA PRO A 123 -7.19 32.40 27.32
C PRO A 123 -5.75 32.13 26.87
N ALA A 124 -5.35 32.74 25.76
CA ALA A 124 -3.98 32.63 25.28
C ALA A 124 -3.03 33.24 26.33
N PRO A 125 -1.86 32.61 26.62
CA PRO A 125 -0.90 33.19 27.53
C PRO A 125 -0.45 34.56 26.98
N GLU A 126 -0.53 35.58 27.82
CA GLU A 126 -0.12 36.94 27.46
C GLU A 126 1.35 36.95 26.98
N PRO A 127 1.68 37.71 25.92
CA PRO A 127 3.04 37.81 25.45
C PRO A 127 3.88 38.59 26.46
N THR A 128 4.53 37.91 27.40
CA THR A 128 5.57 38.51 28.24
C THR A 128 6.74 38.94 27.36
N GLY A 129 6.75 40.23 27.04
CA GLY A 129 7.78 40.86 26.22
C GLY A 129 9.12 40.94 26.95
N LYS A 130 10.18 40.53 26.24
CA LYS A 130 11.44 41.28 26.06
C LYS A 130 12.37 40.46 25.15
N ARG A 131 12.27 40.69 23.85
CA ARG A 131 13.29 40.26 22.87
C ARG A 131 14.55 41.08 23.16
N ARG A 132 15.58 40.46 23.72
CA ARG A 132 16.93 41.05 23.80
C ARG A 132 17.46 41.27 22.38
N LYS A 133 17.76 42.53 22.02
CA LYS A 133 18.50 42.89 20.81
C LYS A 133 20.00 42.65 21.09
N ASN A 134 20.67 41.87 20.24
CA ASN A 134 22.13 41.88 20.14
C ASN A 134 22.54 42.86 19.01
N PRO A 135 23.53 43.74 19.22
CA PRO A 135 24.10 44.55 18.15
C PRO A 135 25.33 43.86 17.55
N GLY A 136 25.59 44.07 16.26
CA GLY A 136 26.95 43.91 15.73
C GLY A 136 27.07 43.45 14.28
N LYS A 137 27.63 44.35 13.47
CA LYS A 137 28.35 44.17 12.19
C LYS A 137 27.46 43.84 10.98
N GLY A 138 27.59 44.51 9.84
CA GLY A 138 28.55 45.50 9.36
C GLY A 138 28.39 45.54 7.84
N GLU A 139 28.22 46.73 7.28
CA GLU A 139 27.96 46.94 5.86
C GLU A 139 29.17 46.52 5.01
N GLY A 140 28.91 45.87 3.87
CA GLY A 140 29.90 45.55 2.84
C GLY A 140 29.19 45.30 1.51
N LYS A 141 29.08 46.36 0.70
CA LYS A 141 28.61 46.32 -0.69
C LYS A 141 29.66 45.66 -1.59
N THR A 142 29.27 44.67 -2.38
CA THR A 142 29.82 44.45 -3.73
C THR A 142 28.71 44.00 -4.66
N ARG A 143 28.55 44.76 -5.76
CA ARG A 143 27.68 44.48 -6.90
C ARG A 143 28.51 43.71 -7.92
N GLU A 144 27.96 42.63 -8.47
CA GLU A 144 28.21 42.25 -9.86
C GLU A 144 26.98 41.56 -10.46
N ARG A 145 26.73 41.86 -11.74
CA ARG A 145 25.47 41.70 -12.47
C ARG A 145 25.41 40.40 -13.25
N GLY A 146 24.21 39.80 -13.31
CA GLY A 146 23.65 39.25 -14.55
C GLY A 146 23.19 37.79 -14.51
N GLY A 147 21.87 37.56 -14.59
CA GLY A 147 21.29 36.27 -15.01
C GLY A 147 20.01 35.87 -14.28
N LYS A 148 18.86 36.04 -14.92
CA LYS A 148 17.47 35.84 -14.44
C LYS A 148 17.16 34.47 -13.79
N SER A 149 16.43 34.48 -12.68
CA SER A 149 15.15 33.73 -12.47
C SER A 149 14.51 34.09 -11.10
N PRO A 150 13.19 34.32 -11.01
CA PRO A 150 12.55 34.79 -9.78
C PRO A 150 12.17 33.61 -8.88
N GLY A 151 12.85 33.51 -7.75
CA GLY A 151 12.35 32.89 -6.54
C GLY A 151 12.30 33.93 -5.43
N LYS A 152 11.40 33.70 -4.46
CA LYS A 152 10.97 34.55 -3.34
C LYS A 152 9.75 35.41 -3.68
N GLY A 153 8.74 35.47 -2.83
CA GLY A 153 8.66 34.98 -1.47
C GLY A 153 7.39 35.54 -0.87
N GLU A 154 6.78 34.74 -0.02
CA GLU A 154 5.60 35.07 0.75
C GLU A 154 5.84 36.36 1.57
N GLY A 155 4.92 37.30 1.39
CA GLY A 155 4.86 38.56 2.10
C GLY A 155 3.46 39.16 1.92
N GLU A 156 2.69 39.08 2.99
CA GLU A 156 1.56 39.95 3.35
C GLU A 156 0.19 39.83 2.63
N THR A 157 -0.72 39.29 3.44
CA THR A 157 -2.04 39.83 3.82
C THR A 157 -3.25 39.74 2.90
N GLN A 158 -4.27 39.15 3.54
CA GLN A 158 -5.71 39.38 3.40
C GLN A 158 -6.43 38.80 2.18
N GLY A 159 -7.23 37.77 2.49
CA GLY A 159 -8.59 37.72 1.98
C GLY A 159 -8.99 36.40 1.34
N LYS A 160 -10.04 35.81 1.92
CA LYS A 160 -11.09 35.05 1.21
C LYS A 160 -10.83 33.55 0.93
N VAL A 161 -11.47 32.76 1.78
CA VAL A 161 -12.29 31.56 1.48
C VAL A 161 -12.17 31.02 0.06
N ARG A 162 -11.52 29.85 -0.09
CA ARG A 162 -11.92 28.71 -0.95
C ARG A 162 -10.88 27.58 -0.87
N GLY A 163 -11.24 26.46 -0.25
CA GLY A 163 -10.43 25.24 -0.27
C GLY A 163 -11.10 24.17 -1.14
N LYS A 164 -10.53 23.91 -2.33
CA LYS A 164 -10.66 22.62 -3.03
C LYS A 164 -9.70 21.61 -2.38
N PRO A 165 -10.01 20.31 -2.33
CA PRO A 165 -9.15 19.30 -1.72
C PRO A 165 -8.03 18.89 -2.70
N ARG A 166 -6.82 18.70 -2.17
CA ARG A 166 -5.73 17.99 -2.85
C ARG A 166 -5.07 17.01 -1.88
N GLU A 167 -4.66 15.88 -2.43
CA GLU A 167 -4.50 14.56 -1.81
C GLU A 167 -3.33 14.36 -0.84
N ARG A 168 -3.47 13.26 -0.08
CA ARG A 168 -2.47 12.29 0.41
C ARG A 168 -1.07 12.83 0.80
N GLY A 169 -0.88 12.94 2.11
CA GLY A 169 0.42 12.93 2.76
C GLY A 169 0.25 12.82 4.27
N GLY A 170 0.64 11.69 4.86
CA GLY A 170 0.80 11.59 6.32
C GLY A 170 2.09 12.28 6.71
N GLU A 171 2.03 13.57 7.03
CA GLU A 171 3.19 14.29 7.55
C GLU A 171 3.43 13.98 9.04
N ASN A 172 4.70 13.88 9.41
CA ASN A 172 5.19 13.58 10.75
C ASN A 172 5.59 14.89 11.45
N PRO A 173 4.82 15.42 12.42
CA PRO A 173 5.24 16.65 13.10
C PRO A 173 6.25 16.32 14.20
N ARG A 174 7.54 16.58 13.94
CA ARG A 174 8.51 16.90 15.00
C ARG A 174 8.47 18.40 15.21
N LYS A 175 7.78 18.88 16.24
CA LYS A 175 7.91 20.28 16.69
C LYS A 175 8.61 20.33 18.03
N GLY A 176 9.83 20.88 18.01
CA GLY A 176 10.35 21.64 19.14
C GLY A 176 9.56 22.94 19.28
N GLU A 177 9.46 23.40 20.53
CA GLU A 177 8.77 24.59 21.05
C GLU A 177 8.19 25.59 20.04
N GLY A 178 6.90 25.91 20.21
CA GLY A 178 6.30 27.07 19.56
C GLY A 178 4.77 27.08 19.48
N LYS A 179 4.17 27.70 20.50
CA LYS A 179 2.88 28.40 20.56
C LYS A 179 1.58 27.64 20.20
N GLY A 180 0.60 27.84 21.09
CA GLY A 180 -0.69 27.19 21.12
C GLY A 180 -1.51 27.35 19.84
N MET A 181 -2.17 26.25 19.48
CA MET A 181 -3.36 26.18 18.64
C MET A 181 -3.87 24.74 18.78
N GLY A 182 -5.08 24.57 19.33
CA GLY A 182 -5.79 23.31 19.27
C GLY A 182 -5.97 22.92 17.80
N LYS A 183 -5.30 21.85 17.38
CA LYS A 183 -5.45 21.30 16.03
C LYS A 183 -5.94 19.86 16.15
N VAL A 184 -7.15 19.64 15.65
CA VAL A 184 -7.70 18.31 15.37
C VAL A 184 -7.03 17.82 14.09
N TRP A 185 -6.44 16.62 14.15
CA TRP A 185 -5.71 16.04 13.02
C TRP A 185 -6.27 14.67 12.64
N GLU A 186 -6.40 14.48 11.33
CA GLU A 186 -6.95 13.32 10.63
C GLU A 186 -6.08 12.05 10.77
N LYS A 187 -6.70 10.88 10.57
CA LYS A 187 -6.02 9.68 10.05
C LYS A 187 -6.95 8.93 9.08
N PRO A 188 -6.43 8.32 7.99
CA PRO A 188 -7.18 7.37 7.18
C PRO A 188 -7.19 5.99 7.87
N GLY A 189 -8.31 5.28 7.71
CA GLY A 189 -8.57 4.02 8.40
C GLY A 189 -7.60 2.89 8.06
N LYS A 190 -7.28 2.09 9.08
CA LYS A 190 -7.03 0.64 9.05
C LYS A 190 -6.90 0.14 10.50
N GLY A 191 -7.64 -0.91 10.85
CA GLY A 191 -7.69 -1.46 12.20
C GLY A 191 -6.36 -2.09 12.65
N GLY A 192 -5.88 -1.71 13.84
CA GLY A 192 -4.65 -2.22 14.43
C GLY A 192 -4.42 -1.82 15.90
N GLU A 193 -5.42 -1.94 16.78
CA GLU A 193 -5.48 -1.18 18.04
C GLU A 193 -4.39 -1.47 19.10
N LYS A 194 -3.83 -2.68 19.25
CA LYS A 194 -2.86 -2.92 20.36
C LYS A 194 -1.48 -2.28 20.13
N THR A 195 -1.02 -2.28 18.88
CA THR A 195 0.27 -1.73 18.47
C THR A 195 0.16 -0.28 18.05
N GLU A 196 -0.96 0.12 17.42
CA GLU A 196 -1.27 1.52 17.20
C GLU A 196 -1.51 2.27 18.50
N GLY A 197 -2.15 1.64 19.50
CA GLY A 197 -2.31 2.20 20.84
C GLY A 197 -0.96 2.62 21.43
N LYS A 198 0.07 1.75 21.35
CA LYS A 198 1.45 2.08 21.79
C LYS A 198 2.12 3.18 20.96
N GLU A 199 1.88 3.23 19.64
CA GLU A 199 2.42 4.30 18.78
C GLU A 199 1.79 5.65 19.07
N ILE A 200 0.47 5.66 19.30
CA ILE A 200 -0.32 6.82 19.70
C ILE A 200 0.13 7.28 21.10
N LEU A 201 0.32 6.33 22.03
CA LEU A 201 0.87 6.54 23.38
C LEU A 201 2.25 7.21 23.35
N GLY A 202 3.13 6.77 22.45
CA GLY A 202 4.52 7.21 22.39
C GLY A 202 4.72 8.63 21.82
N ARG A 203 3.69 9.27 21.25
CA ARG A 203 3.81 10.57 20.59
C ARG A 203 4.01 11.76 21.54
N LYS A 204 3.87 11.58 22.86
CA LYS A 204 4.01 12.66 23.86
C LYS A 204 5.18 12.53 24.84
N SER A 205 6.09 11.56 24.68
CA SER A 205 7.16 11.33 25.67
C SER A 205 8.54 11.77 25.19
N LYS A 206 8.69 13.04 24.83
CA LYS A 206 10.01 13.69 24.71
C LYS A 206 9.91 15.13 25.22
N ASN A 207 10.33 15.34 26.47
CA ASN A 207 10.44 16.62 27.19
C ASN A 207 9.14 17.38 27.49
N ILE A 208 8.19 16.76 28.19
CA ILE A 208 7.08 17.51 28.79
C ILE A 208 6.77 16.93 30.17
N ASP A 209 6.89 17.75 31.22
CA ASP A 209 6.39 17.50 32.59
C ASP A 209 4.84 17.51 32.65
N PHE A 210 4.18 16.83 31.72
CA PHE A 210 2.73 16.67 31.69
C PHE A 210 2.38 15.19 31.69
N PHE A 211 1.56 14.76 32.63
CA PHE A 211 0.98 13.42 32.69
C PHE A 211 0.04 13.20 31.50
N PRO A 212 0.41 12.40 30.49
CA PRO A 212 -0.49 12.12 29.37
C PRO A 212 -1.54 11.12 29.85
N TRP A 213 -2.82 11.52 29.76
CA TRP A 213 -3.98 10.71 30.12
C TRP A 213 -4.67 10.20 28.86
N ILE A 214 -4.95 8.91 28.80
CA ILE A 214 -5.63 8.27 27.66
C ILE A 214 -6.83 7.51 28.20
N SER A 215 -8.02 7.85 27.68
CA SER A 215 -9.28 7.19 28.01
C SER A 215 -9.94 6.67 26.74
N PRO A 216 -9.81 5.38 26.39
CA PRO A 216 -10.68 4.78 25.38
C PRO A 216 -12.11 4.74 25.95
N PHE A 217 -13.05 5.24 25.16
CA PHE A 217 -14.48 5.08 25.40
C PHE A 217 -14.95 3.83 24.69
N CYS A 218 -15.18 2.75 25.42
CA CYS A 218 -15.79 1.56 24.84
C CYS A 218 -17.31 1.74 24.79
N SER A 219 -17.92 1.44 23.64
CA SER A 219 -19.38 1.36 23.52
C SER A 219 -19.98 0.46 24.61
N PRO A 220 -21.05 0.88 25.31
CA PRO A 220 -21.71 0.04 26.31
C PRO A 220 -22.30 -1.25 25.71
N GLN A 221 -22.81 -1.18 24.47
CA GLN A 221 -23.45 -2.30 23.78
C GLN A 221 -22.52 -3.06 22.80
N ASP A 222 -21.20 -2.98 22.96
CA ASP A 222 -20.21 -3.66 22.09
C ASP A 222 -20.31 -3.32 20.57
N GLN A 223 -20.97 -2.22 20.21
CA GLN A 223 -21.11 -1.76 18.82
C GLN A 223 -19.76 -1.55 18.12
N ASP A 224 -18.76 -1.00 18.82
CA ASP A 224 -17.44 -0.75 18.23
C ASP A 224 -16.73 -2.08 17.88
N LEU A 225 -16.90 -3.10 18.73
CA LEU A 225 -16.37 -4.44 18.50
C LEU A 225 -17.06 -5.11 17.29
N LEU A 226 -18.38 -4.94 17.17
CA LEU A 226 -19.16 -5.48 16.06
C LEU A 226 -18.80 -4.83 14.74
N GLU A 227 -18.60 -3.51 14.70
CA GLU A 227 -18.20 -2.79 13.49
C GLU A 227 -16.78 -3.20 13.04
N LEU A 228 -15.83 -3.30 13.97
CA LEU A 228 -14.49 -3.80 13.65
C LEU A 228 -14.49 -5.24 13.16
N ARG A 229 -15.34 -6.09 13.75
CA ARG A 229 -15.54 -7.48 13.28
C ARG A 229 -16.15 -7.51 11.88
N ARG A 230 -17.12 -6.64 11.60
CA ARG A 230 -17.75 -6.51 10.28
C ARG A 230 -16.69 -6.19 9.23
N HIS A 231 -15.80 -5.23 9.51
CA HIS A 231 -14.70 -4.91 8.60
C HIS A 231 -13.71 -6.05 8.40
N ILE A 232 -13.41 -6.86 9.42
CA ILE A 232 -12.52 -8.02 9.24
C ILE A 232 -13.15 -9.00 8.24
N HIS A 233 -14.44 -9.27 8.38
CA HIS A 233 -15.18 -10.17 7.50
C HIS A 233 -15.38 -9.62 6.09
N GLU A 234 -15.71 -8.34 5.97
CA GLU A 234 -15.85 -7.62 4.69
C GLU A 234 -14.53 -7.56 3.89
N ASN A 235 -13.39 -7.61 4.58
CA ASN A 235 -12.07 -7.69 3.95
C ASN A 235 -11.60 -9.13 3.71
N SER A 236 -12.37 -10.15 4.12
CA SER A 236 -12.07 -11.54 3.80
C SER A 236 -12.34 -11.81 2.33
N VAL A 237 -11.69 -12.83 1.77
CA VAL A 237 -11.78 -13.16 0.35
C VAL A 237 -12.54 -14.45 0.21
N ASP A 238 -13.62 -14.43 -0.58
CA ASP A 238 -14.45 -15.60 -0.84
C ASP A 238 -13.69 -16.67 -1.62
N PHE A 239 -14.01 -17.93 -1.34
CA PHE A 239 -13.41 -19.08 -2.01
C PHE A 239 -13.63 -19.05 -3.54
N LEU A 240 -14.79 -18.55 -4.00
CA LEU A 240 -15.07 -18.41 -5.43
C LEU A 240 -14.14 -17.41 -6.10
N ALA A 241 -13.82 -16.30 -5.44
CA ALA A 241 -12.85 -15.32 -5.94
C ALA A 241 -11.44 -15.94 -6.00
N VAL A 242 -11.05 -16.73 -4.99
CA VAL A 242 -9.78 -17.48 -5.00
C VAL A 242 -9.72 -18.45 -6.19
N LYS A 243 -10.77 -19.26 -6.40
CA LYS A 243 -10.85 -20.21 -7.50
C LYS A 243 -10.77 -19.51 -8.86
N THR A 244 -11.48 -18.40 -9.02
CA THR A 244 -11.47 -17.60 -10.25
C THR A 244 -10.08 -16.99 -10.50
N LEU A 245 -9.41 -16.51 -9.46
CA LEU A 245 -8.03 -16.01 -9.54
C LEU A 245 -7.08 -17.12 -10.02
N ILE A 246 -7.13 -18.29 -9.40
CA ILE A 246 -6.26 -19.44 -9.75
C ILE A 246 -6.46 -19.84 -11.21
N LEU A 247 -7.71 -19.98 -11.66
CA LEU A 247 -8.01 -20.37 -13.04
C LEU A 247 -7.54 -19.34 -14.07
N ARG A 248 -7.62 -18.04 -13.77
CA ARG A 248 -7.12 -16.99 -14.67
C ARG A 248 -5.59 -16.91 -14.69
N VAL A 249 -4.95 -17.00 -13.53
CA VAL A 249 -3.49 -16.94 -13.41
C VAL A 249 -2.84 -18.15 -14.09
N PHE A 250 -3.37 -19.34 -13.83
CA PHE A 250 -2.87 -20.63 -14.31
C PHE A 250 -3.71 -21.18 -15.48
N ALA A 251 -4.14 -20.30 -16.38
CA ALA A 251 -4.80 -20.71 -17.63
C ALA A 251 -4.00 -21.81 -18.36
N PRO A 252 -4.66 -22.81 -18.98
CA PRO A 252 -3.98 -23.94 -19.59
C PRO A 252 -3.13 -23.52 -20.79
N CYS A 253 -1.98 -24.17 -20.96
CA CYS A 253 -1.09 -23.98 -22.11
C CYS A 253 -1.15 -25.15 -23.10
N LYS A 254 -0.55 -24.96 -24.28
CA LYS A 254 -0.48 -25.99 -25.33
C LYS A 254 0.87 -26.71 -25.38
N CYS A 255 1.72 -26.57 -24.38
CA CYS A 255 3.05 -27.19 -24.37
C CYS A 255 2.98 -28.72 -24.52
N LEU A 256 2.02 -29.37 -23.85
CA LEU A 256 1.81 -30.82 -23.97
C LEU A 256 1.49 -31.24 -25.40
N GLU A 257 0.61 -30.50 -26.10
CA GLU A 257 0.24 -30.79 -27.50
C GLU A 257 1.42 -30.59 -28.45
N ILE A 258 2.25 -29.57 -28.21
CA ILE A 258 3.40 -29.24 -29.07
C ILE A 258 4.51 -30.29 -28.91
N HIS A 259 4.83 -30.65 -27.67
CA HIS A 259 5.89 -31.62 -27.39
C HIS A 259 5.45 -33.07 -27.62
N GLY A 260 4.18 -33.41 -27.39
CA GLY A 260 3.61 -34.73 -27.68
C GLY A 260 3.62 -35.08 -29.18
N LYS A 261 3.47 -34.09 -30.07
CA LYS A 261 3.64 -34.29 -31.52
C LYS A 261 5.09 -34.49 -31.97
N THR A 262 6.07 -34.18 -31.12
CA THR A 262 7.51 -34.30 -31.46
C THR A 262 8.10 -35.65 -31.00
N GLN A 263 7.34 -36.47 -30.26
CA GLN A 263 7.81 -37.68 -29.58
C GLN A 263 7.25 -39.01 -30.14
N GLU A 264 7.10 -39.15 -31.45
CA GLU A 264 6.95 -40.50 -32.04
C GLU A 264 8.27 -41.30 -32.05
N ASN A 265 9.41 -40.72 -31.62
CA ASN A 265 10.70 -41.40 -31.57
C ASN A 265 11.54 -40.95 -30.36
N SER A 266 11.26 -41.50 -29.16
CA SER A 266 12.26 -41.94 -28.15
C SER A 266 11.67 -41.99 -26.73
N LYS A 267 11.69 -43.21 -26.17
CA LYS A 267 11.81 -43.60 -24.74
C LYS A 267 11.07 -42.77 -23.67
N GLU A 268 10.12 -43.44 -23.02
CA GLU A 268 9.56 -43.23 -21.67
C GLU A 268 10.03 -41.95 -20.96
N ILE A 269 9.23 -40.89 -21.08
CA ILE A 269 9.34 -39.73 -20.20
C ILE A 269 8.92 -40.19 -18.79
N PRO A 270 9.69 -39.91 -17.73
CA PRO A 270 9.25 -40.16 -16.36
C PRO A 270 7.93 -39.42 -16.07
N GLU A 271 6.94 -40.07 -15.47
CA GLU A 271 5.59 -39.57 -15.15
C GLU A 271 5.53 -38.24 -14.35
N LYS A 272 6.68 -37.66 -13.96
CA LYS A 272 6.82 -36.42 -13.18
C LYS A 272 7.64 -35.32 -13.85
N SER A 273 8.14 -35.47 -15.08
CA SER A 273 8.89 -34.37 -15.70
C SER A 273 7.95 -33.37 -16.36
N ARG A 274 7.81 -32.22 -15.72
CA ARG A 274 7.01 -31.08 -16.21
C ARG A 274 7.60 -30.56 -17.52
N ILE A 275 6.78 -30.47 -18.56
CA ILE A 275 7.20 -30.04 -19.91
C ILE A 275 7.16 -28.51 -20.00
N CYS A 276 6.16 -27.87 -19.38
CA CYS A 276 6.03 -26.42 -19.39
C CYS A 276 7.11 -25.77 -18.51
N ARG A 277 7.86 -24.83 -19.09
CA ARG A 277 8.83 -23.99 -18.36
C ARG A 277 8.22 -22.69 -17.80
N GLY A 278 6.90 -22.57 -17.93
CA GLY A 278 6.14 -21.37 -17.57
C GLY A 278 6.04 -20.37 -18.70
N HIS A 279 4.98 -19.58 -18.65
CA HIS A 279 4.64 -18.55 -19.62
C HIS A 279 4.61 -17.18 -18.98
N GLU A 280 5.18 -16.18 -19.64
CA GLU A 280 4.96 -14.77 -19.28
C GLU A 280 3.55 -14.36 -19.67
N ARG A 281 2.83 -13.79 -18.70
CA ARG A 281 1.42 -13.44 -18.81
C ARG A 281 1.17 -12.07 -18.24
N SER A 282 0.13 -11.43 -18.77
CA SER A 282 -0.40 -10.21 -18.20
C SER A 282 -1.90 -10.28 -18.04
N ILE A 283 -2.42 -9.66 -16.98
CA ILE A 283 -3.85 -9.47 -16.77
C ILE A 283 -4.07 -8.00 -16.42
N PRO A 284 -4.91 -7.26 -17.17
CA PRO A 284 -5.25 -5.88 -16.84
C PRO A 284 -5.78 -5.75 -15.41
N ILE A 285 -5.23 -4.80 -14.64
CA ILE A 285 -5.56 -4.68 -13.21
C ILE A 285 -7.04 -4.37 -13.03
N GLN A 286 -7.56 -3.41 -13.80
CA GLN A 286 -8.95 -2.99 -13.69
C GLN A 286 -9.93 -4.12 -14.04
N GLU A 287 -9.67 -4.85 -15.14
CA GLU A 287 -10.47 -6.00 -15.52
C GLU A 287 -10.45 -7.09 -14.45
N PHE A 288 -9.29 -7.30 -13.81
CA PHE A 288 -9.17 -8.35 -12.80
C PHE A 288 -9.83 -7.98 -11.47
N VAL A 289 -9.74 -6.71 -11.08
CA VAL A 289 -10.46 -6.14 -9.93
C VAL A 289 -11.97 -6.32 -10.12
N GLU A 290 -12.49 -5.96 -11.28
CA GLU A 290 -13.92 -6.10 -11.61
C GLU A 290 -14.36 -7.57 -11.65
N ALA A 291 -13.53 -8.45 -12.22
CA ALA A 291 -13.86 -9.86 -12.36
C ALA A 291 -13.83 -10.64 -11.03
N LEU A 292 -13.00 -10.22 -10.08
CA LEU A 292 -12.86 -10.89 -8.78
C LEU A 292 -13.66 -10.22 -7.67
N ASP A 293 -14.16 -9.00 -7.91
CA ASP A 293 -14.73 -8.12 -6.88
C ASP A 293 -13.78 -7.90 -5.69
N LEU A 294 -12.48 -7.72 -6.01
CA LEU A 294 -11.41 -7.53 -5.02
C LEU A 294 -10.63 -6.27 -5.32
N ARG A 295 -10.24 -5.53 -4.27
CA ARG A 295 -9.30 -4.40 -4.41
C ARG A 295 -7.96 -4.87 -4.98
N GLU A 296 -7.30 -3.98 -5.72
CA GLU A 296 -5.97 -4.21 -6.30
C GLU A 296 -4.97 -4.75 -5.27
N GLU A 297 -4.93 -4.19 -4.05
CA GLU A 297 -3.98 -4.66 -3.03
C GLU A 297 -4.32 -6.05 -2.51
N GLY A 298 -5.60 -6.45 -2.57
CA GLY A 298 -6.06 -7.80 -2.24
C GLY A 298 -5.55 -8.80 -3.25
N ILE A 299 -5.70 -8.51 -4.55
CA ILE A 299 -5.20 -9.36 -5.64
C ILE A 299 -3.67 -9.45 -5.59
N GLU A 300 -2.97 -8.33 -5.42
CA GLU A 300 -1.51 -8.33 -5.30
C GLU A 300 -1.04 -9.18 -4.11
N THR A 301 -1.74 -9.12 -2.97
CA THR A 301 -1.47 -9.94 -1.79
C THR A 301 -1.58 -11.43 -2.13
N LEU A 302 -2.63 -11.85 -2.84
CA LEU A 302 -2.82 -13.25 -3.23
C LEU A 302 -1.75 -13.72 -4.22
N LEU A 303 -1.39 -12.90 -5.21
CA LEU A 303 -0.31 -13.22 -6.15
C LEU A 303 1.04 -13.36 -5.45
N CYS A 304 1.33 -12.50 -4.46
CA CYS A 304 2.54 -12.62 -3.65
C CYS A 304 2.53 -13.90 -2.80
N LEU A 305 1.39 -14.30 -2.24
CA LEU A 305 1.28 -15.57 -1.50
C LEU A 305 1.57 -16.77 -2.40
N LEU A 306 1.11 -16.73 -3.66
CA LEU A 306 1.43 -17.76 -4.66
C LEU A 306 2.92 -17.79 -5.02
N GLU A 307 3.57 -16.62 -5.14
CA GLU A 307 5.03 -16.55 -5.36
C GLU A 307 5.83 -17.17 -4.20
N LEU A 308 5.30 -17.08 -2.96
CA LEU A 308 5.92 -17.65 -1.77
C LEU A 308 5.67 -19.15 -1.61
N HIS A 309 4.83 -19.76 -2.45
CA HIS A 309 4.55 -21.19 -2.38
C HIS A 309 5.83 -22.02 -2.62
N PRO A 310 6.11 -23.08 -1.82
CA PRO A 310 7.35 -23.86 -1.91
C PRO A 310 7.65 -24.42 -3.31
N SER A 311 6.60 -24.81 -4.05
CA SER A 311 6.72 -25.37 -5.41
C SER A 311 6.99 -24.33 -6.49
N LYS A 312 7.00 -23.03 -6.18
CA LYS A 312 7.35 -21.91 -7.09
C LYS A 312 6.60 -21.96 -8.44
N PHE A 313 5.29 -22.13 -8.42
CA PHE A 313 4.46 -22.16 -9.62
C PHE A 313 4.34 -20.80 -10.32
N LEU A 314 4.59 -19.71 -9.59
CA LEU A 314 4.42 -18.35 -10.05
C LEU A 314 5.64 -17.49 -9.69
N GLN A 315 6.02 -16.60 -10.60
CA GLN A 315 7.00 -15.54 -10.39
C GLN A 315 6.40 -14.20 -10.77
N LEU A 316 6.35 -13.25 -9.83
CA LEU A 316 5.68 -11.96 -10.04
C LEU A 316 6.68 -10.87 -10.46
N PHE A 317 6.43 -10.24 -11.61
CA PHE A 317 7.24 -9.12 -12.13
C PHE A 317 6.61 -7.77 -11.76
N PRO A 318 7.34 -6.65 -11.93
CA PRO A 318 6.74 -5.33 -11.83
C PRO A 318 5.57 -5.20 -12.82
N PRO A 319 4.43 -4.60 -12.42
CA PRO A 319 3.32 -4.34 -13.32
C PRO A 319 3.77 -3.49 -14.53
N VAL A 320 3.18 -3.75 -15.70
CA VAL A 320 3.54 -3.08 -16.96
C VAL A 320 2.30 -2.69 -17.72
N HIS A 321 2.44 -1.75 -18.64
CA HIS A 321 1.44 -1.53 -19.69
C HIS A 321 1.58 -2.63 -20.74
N SER A 322 0.69 -3.61 -20.74
CA SER A 322 0.83 -4.82 -21.55
C SER A 322 0.26 -4.65 -22.96
N ARG A 323 -0.79 -3.85 -23.14
CA ARG A 323 -1.43 -3.66 -24.44
C ARG A 323 -0.67 -2.65 -25.27
N CYS A 324 -0.24 -3.02 -26.47
CA CYS A 324 0.40 -2.13 -27.43
C CYS A 324 -0.61 -1.75 -28.53
N ARG A 325 -0.79 -0.44 -28.75
CA ARG A 325 -1.54 0.14 -29.86
C ARG A 325 -0.57 0.79 -30.84
N LEU A 326 -0.54 0.28 -32.06
CA LEU A 326 0.21 0.85 -33.18
C LEU A 326 -0.76 1.59 -34.11
N ARG A 327 -0.47 2.85 -34.42
CA ARG A 327 -1.21 3.63 -35.42
C ARG A 327 -0.30 3.96 -36.58
N ILE A 328 -0.76 3.64 -37.79
CA ILE A 328 0.00 3.85 -39.02
C ILE A 328 -0.66 4.97 -39.82
N PRO A 329 0.09 6.03 -40.18
CA PRO A 329 -0.47 7.15 -40.92
C PRO A 329 -0.95 6.69 -42.31
N GLY A 330 -2.19 7.08 -42.64
CA GLY A 330 -2.82 6.76 -43.93
C GLY A 330 -3.28 5.30 -44.08
N ASN A 331 -3.24 4.50 -43.00
CA ASN A 331 -3.69 3.09 -43.00
C ASN A 331 -3.07 2.25 -44.13
N SER A 332 -1.81 2.52 -44.49
CA SER A 332 -1.17 1.89 -45.64
C SER A 332 -0.56 0.53 -45.24
N PRO A 333 -1.02 -0.59 -45.81
CA PRO A 333 -0.49 -1.92 -45.49
C PRO A 333 0.96 -2.10 -45.95
N GLU A 334 1.39 -1.34 -46.96
CA GLU A 334 2.79 -1.33 -47.42
C GLU A 334 3.74 -0.80 -46.35
N ARG A 335 3.41 0.32 -45.70
CA ARG A 335 4.22 0.86 -44.59
C ARG A 335 4.25 -0.07 -43.38
N LEU A 336 3.15 -0.78 -43.12
CA LEU A 336 3.11 -1.81 -42.07
C LEU A 336 4.09 -2.94 -42.38
N ARG A 337 4.12 -3.42 -43.63
CA ARG A 337 5.06 -4.46 -44.08
C ARG A 337 6.51 -3.95 -44.04
N GLU A 338 6.76 -2.72 -44.46
CA GLU A 338 8.10 -2.11 -44.37
C GLU A 338 8.58 -1.99 -42.92
N ALA A 339 7.72 -1.53 -42.00
CA ALA A 339 8.02 -1.46 -40.57
C ALA A 339 8.28 -2.86 -39.97
N ALA A 340 7.56 -3.87 -40.45
CA ALA A 340 7.75 -5.26 -40.00
C ALA A 340 9.11 -5.85 -40.40
N LEU A 341 9.70 -5.39 -41.51
CA LEU A 341 11.06 -5.79 -41.90
C LEU A 341 12.13 -5.24 -40.95
N GLY A 342 11.91 -4.07 -40.35
CA GLY A 342 12.82 -3.45 -39.37
C GLY A 342 12.57 -3.88 -37.92
N CYS A 343 11.41 -4.47 -37.61
CA CYS A 343 11.00 -4.79 -36.25
C CYS A 343 10.56 -6.27 -36.15
N PRO A 344 11.46 -7.16 -35.67
CA PRO A 344 11.17 -8.60 -35.57
C PRO A 344 9.87 -8.92 -34.81
N PRO A 345 9.51 -8.24 -33.70
CA PRO A 345 8.23 -8.47 -33.03
C PRO A 345 7.00 -8.19 -33.90
N LEU A 346 7.07 -7.13 -34.71
CA LEU A 346 5.99 -6.79 -35.63
C LEU A 346 5.90 -7.80 -36.78
N GLY A 347 7.05 -8.21 -37.34
CA GLY A 347 7.11 -9.27 -38.36
C GLY A 347 6.53 -10.60 -37.87
N PHE A 348 6.91 -11.03 -36.65
CA PHE A 348 6.38 -12.25 -36.03
C PHE A 348 4.86 -12.16 -35.81
N LEU A 349 4.36 -11.02 -35.34
CA LEU A 349 2.92 -10.80 -35.14
C LEU A 349 2.15 -10.92 -36.45
N LEU A 350 2.64 -10.32 -37.54
CA LEU A 350 2.00 -10.39 -38.85
C LEU A 350 2.03 -11.80 -39.44
N ALA A 351 3.13 -12.54 -39.26
CA ALA A 351 3.26 -13.92 -39.74
C ALA A 351 2.30 -14.90 -39.05
N ARG A 352 1.95 -14.64 -37.79
CA ARG A 352 1.15 -15.57 -36.98
C ARG A 352 -0.37 -15.51 -37.25
N GLY A 353 -0.85 -14.54 -38.03
CA GLY A 353 -2.21 -14.51 -38.57
C GLY A 353 -3.37 -14.48 -37.55
N ARG A 354 -3.09 -14.43 -36.24
CA ARG A 354 -4.11 -14.32 -35.18
C ARG A 354 -4.40 -12.85 -34.89
N SER A 355 -5.18 -12.26 -35.79
CA SER A 355 -6.08 -11.12 -35.58
C SER A 355 -5.67 -10.14 -34.48
N GLY A 356 -4.83 -9.17 -34.82
CA GLY A 356 -5.36 -7.83 -34.78
C GLY A 356 -5.90 -7.59 -36.18
N THR A 357 -7.23 -7.67 -36.37
CA THR A 357 -7.82 -7.05 -37.55
C THR A 357 -7.21 -5.65 -37.62
N LEU A 358 -6.65 -5.27 -38.78
CA LEU A 358 -6.64 -3.86 -39.13
C LEU A 358 -8.09 -3.45 -39.02
N GLY A 359 -8.47 -2.92 -37.87
CA GLY A 359 -9.82 -2.43 -37.66
C GLY A 359 -10.09 -1.43 -38.78
N ILE A 360 -11.37 -1.20 -39.02
CA ILE A 360 -11.84 -0.16 -39.94
C ILE A 360 -11.16 1.21 -39.65
N SER A 361 -10.58 1.38 -38.45
CA SER A 361 -9.82 2.53 -37.93
C SER A 361 -8.31 2.61 -38.26
N GLY A 362 -7.67 1.58 -38.82
CA GLY A 362 -6.23 1.60 -39.17
C GLY A 362 -5.24 1.55 -38.00
N SER A 363 -5.67 1.02 -36.85
CA SER A 363 -4.81 0.77 -35.67
C SER A 363 -4.70 -0.73 -35.37
N LEU A 364 -3.48 -1.20 -35.09
CA LEU A 364 -3.18 -2.58 -34.69
C LEU A 364 -3.00 -2.65 -33.17
N GLU A 365 -3.79 -3.48 -32.50
CA GLU A 365 -3.72 -3.68 -31.05
C GLU A 365 -3.45 -5.13 -30.68
N PHE A 366 -2.56 -5.35 -29.72
CA PHE A 366 -2.19 -6.68 -29.26
C PHE A 366 -1.60 -6.64 -27.84
N ASP A 367 -1.60 -7.79 -27.17
CA ASP A 367 -0.87 -7.98 -25.92
C ASP A 367 0.62 -8.20 -26.22
N ALA A 368 1.45 -7.23 -25.83
CA ALA A 368 2.89 -7.28 -26.04
C ALA A 368 3.62 -8.25 -25.10
N VAL A 369 3.03 -8.62 -23.95
CA VAL A 369 3.57 -9.65 -23.04
C VAL A 369 3.30 -11.04 -23.63
N ALA A 370 2.09 -11.28 -24.15
CA ALA A 370 1.81 -12.54 -24.86
C ALA A 370 2.67 -12.70 -26.12
N LEU A 371 2.97 -11.60 -26.81
CA LEU A 371 3.91 -11.57 -27.93
C LEU A 371 5.33 -11.93 -27.48
N SER A 372 5.80 -11.36 -26.36
CA SER A 372 7.15 -11.64 -25.85
C SER A 372 7.32 -13.10 -25.43
N ASP A 373 6.33 -13.67 -24.74
CA ASP A 373 6.29 -15.11 -24.40
C ASP A 373 6.41 -15.99 -25.64
N SER A 374 5.62 -15.66 -26.67
CA SER A 374 5.57 -16.40 -27.92
C SER A 374 6.88 -16.35 -28.73
N MET A 375 7.60 -15.24 -28.64
CA MET A 375 8.89 -15.06 -29.29
C MET A 375 10.05 -15.62 -28.47
N GLY A 376 9.83 -15.96 -27.20
CA GLY A 376 10.90 -16.24 -26.24
C GLY A 376 11.79 -15.03 -25.96
N TRP A 377 11.27 -13.81 -26.15
CA TRP A 377 11.99 -12.57 -25.89
C TRP A 377 11.58 -11.99 -24.54
N GLU A 378 12.48 -11.24 -23.91
CA GLU A 378 12.12 -10.44 -22.74
C GLU A 378 11.18 -9.29 -23.14
N PHE A 379 10.13 -9.05 -22.35
CA PHE A 379 9.16 -7.99 -22.60
C PHE A 379 9.80 -6.61 -22.85
N GLN A 380 10.87 -6.25 -22.10
CA GLN A 380 11.53 -4.96 -22.29
C GLN A 380 12.17 -4.83 -23.67
N ARG A 381 12.77 -5.90 -24.22
CA ARG A 381 13.35 -5.89 -25.56
C ARG A 381 12.28 -5.72 -26.64
N VAL A 382 11.15 -6.40 -26.49
CA VAL A 382 10.00 -6.24 -27.39
C VAL A 382 9.47 -4.81 -27.33
N ARG A 383 9.31 -4.26 -26.12
CA ARG A 383 8.86 -2.89 -25.90
C ARG A 383 9.78 -1.85 -26.54
N GLU A 384 11.10 -2.01 -26.38
CA GLU A 384 12.09 -1.13 -27.00
C GLU A 384 12.06 -1.23 -28.52
N SER A 385 12.03 -2.44 -29.08
CA SER A 385 11.94 -2.66 -30.53
C SER A 385 10.70 -2.02 -31.12
N LEU A 386 9.55 -2.12 -30.45
CA LEU A 386 8.31 -1.46 -30.88
C LEU A 386 8.41 0.06 -30.79
N ARG A 387 9.05 0.62 -29.75
CA ARG A 387 9.23 2.08 -29.62
C ARG A 387 10.18 2.66 -30.67
N ARG A 388 11.20 1.91 -31.10
CA ARG A 388 12.14 2.34 -32.15
C ARG A 388 11.45 2.63 -33.48
N LEU A 389 10.32 1.97 -33.75
CA LEU A 389 9.50 2.23 -34.94
C LEU A 389 9.08 3.69 -35.09
N GLN A 390 8.98 4.46 -34.00
CA GLN A 390 8.62 5.90 -34.07
C GLN A 390 9.74 6.75 -34.72
N TRP A 391 10.99 6.28 -34.65
CA TRP A 391 12.18 7.05 -34.98
C TRP A 391 12.91 6.52 -36.23
N GLU A 392 12.72 5.26 -36.59
CA GLU A 392 13.33 4.67 -37.78
C GLU A 392 12.61 5.12 -39.06
N SER A 393 13.21 6.09 -39.74
CA SER A 393 12.83 6.51 -41.09
C SER A 393 14.05 6.46 -42.00
N ARG A 394 13.92 5.83 -43.17
CA ARG A 394 14.98 5.84 -44.21
C ARG A 394 15.18 7.23 -44.85
N ARG A 395 14.23 8.16 -44.67
CA ARG A 395 14.37 9.54 -45.13
C ARG A 395 14.97 10.39 -44.01
N ALA A 396 16.23 10.77 -44.17
CA ALA A 396 16.96 11.61 -43.22
C ALA A 396 16.12 12.82 -42.77
N GLY A 397 15.83 12.91 -41.46
CA GLY A 397 15.26 14.09 -40.83
C GLY A 397 13.74 14.12 -40.55
N LYS A 398 12.95 13.10 -40.91
CA LYS A 398 11.53 12.99 -40.50
C LYS A 398 11.26 11.65 -39.84
N GLY A 399 10.70 11.66 -38.62
CA GLY A 399 10.23 10.44 -37.94
C GLY A 399 9.25 9.64 -38.82
N SER A 400 9.13 8.34 -38.56
CA SER A 400 8.34 7.41 -39.40
C SER A 400 6.85 7.77 -39.48
N GLY A 401 6.37 8.60 -38.55
CA GLY A 401 4.97 8.95 -38.37
C GLY A 401 4.14 7.83 -37.72
N ILE A 402 4.75 6.68 -37.43
CA ILE A 402 4.11 5.57 -36.71
C ILE A 402 4.02 5.96 -35.23
N GLN A 403 2.82 5.88 -34.66
CA GLN A 403 2.61 6.09 -33.23
C GLN A 403 2.53 4.75 -32.52
N VAL A 404 3.26 4.63 -31.41
CA VAL A 404 3.29 3.42 -30.58
C VAL A 404 2.92 3.80 -29.16
N GLU A 405 1.76 3.36 -28.71
CA GLU A 405 1.24 3.63 -27.38
C GLU A 405 1.12 2.32 -26.60
N PHE A 406 1.56 2.34 -25.34
CA PHE A 406 1.34 1.23 -24.42
C PHE A 406 0.24 1.64 -23.45
N GLN A 407 -0.80 0.82 -23.36
CA GLN A 407 -2.02 1.03 -22.58
C GLN A 407 -2.25 -0.15 -21.64
N GLU A 408 -3.31 -0.09 -20.84
CA GLU A 408 -3.72 -1.14 -19.88
C GLU A 408 -2.63 -1.54 -18.89
N PHE A 409 -2.64 -0.89 -17.72
CA PHE A 409 -1.73 -1.26 -16.64
C PHE A 409 -2.14 -2.63 -16.08
N SER A 410 -1.21 -3.58 -16.12
CA SER A 410 -1.50 -5.00 -15.96
C SER A 410 -0.56 -5.64 -14.95
N PHE A 411 -1.08 -6.59 -14.17
CA PHE A 411 -0.26 -7.52 -13.43
C PHE A 411 0.59 -8.32 -14.42
N HIS A 412 1.87 -8.50 -14.13
CA HIS A 412 2.81 -9.18 -14.99
C HIS A 412 3.52 -10.27 -14.20
N PHE A 413 3.44 -11.51 -14.67
CA PHE A 413 3.98 -12.66 -13.98
C PHE A 413 4.35 -13.78 -14.96
N ARG A 414 5.20 -14.70 -14.52
CA ARG A 414 5.41 -15.99 -15.16
C ARG A 414 4.69 -17.06 -14.37
N ALA A 415 3.87 -17.88 -15.03
CA ALA A 415 3.11 -18.95 -14.39
C ALA A 415 3.16 -20.24 -15.22
N LEU A 416 3.08 -21.39 -14.56
CA LEU A 416 2.96 -22.68 -15.23
C LEU A 416 1.57 -22.83 -15.87
N GLY A 417 1.51 -23.53 -17.00
CA GLY A 417 0.26 -23.75 -17.74
C GLY A 417 -0.12 -25.22 -17.89
N ASP A 418 0.61 -26.14 -17.27
CA ASP A 418 0.40 -27.58 -17.31
C ASP A 418 0.06 -28.16 -15.91
N LEU A 419 -0.53 -27.33 -15.05
CA LEU A 419 -0.98 -27.74 -13.73
C LEU A 419 -2.16 -28.72 -13.85
N SER A 420 -2.10 -29.82 -13.10
CA SER A 420 -3.23 -30.75 -13.02
C SER A 420 -4.41 -30.13 -12.25
N PRO A 421 -5.65 -30.63 -12.43
CA PRO A 421 -6.78 -30.20 -11.61
C PRO A 421 -6.52 -30.33 -10.11
N SER A 422 -5.86 -31.40 -9.67
CA SER A 422 -5.49 -31.61 -8.27
C SER A 422 -4.46 -30.59 -7.75
N GLU A 423 -3.51 -30.17 -8.58
CA GLU A 423 -2.57 -29.10 -8.23
C GLU A 423 -3.30 -27.74 -8.11
N LEU A 424 -4.25 -27.46 -9.00
CA LEU A 424 -5.07 -26.24 -8.93
C LEU A 424 -5.95 -26.20 -7.69
N ASP A 425 -6.57 -27.32 -7.31
CA ASP A 425 -7.36 -27.43 -6.08
C ASP A 425 -6.48 -27.26 -4.84
N SER A 426 -5.29 -27.87 -4.82
CA SER A 426 -4.32 -27.69 -3.73
C SER A 426 -3.88 -26.22 -3.58
N LEU A 427 -3.72 -25.49 -4.70
CA LEU A 427 -3.44 -24.06 -4.66
C LEU A 427 -4.61 -23.23 -4.12
N CYS A 428 -5.84 -23.60 -4.45
CA CYS A 428 -7.04 -22.96 -3.89
C CYS A 428 -7.11 -23.18 -2.37
N GLU A 429 -6.89 -24.42 -1.92
CA GLU A 429 -6.86 -24.77 -0.50
C GLU A 429 -5.75 -24.03 0.25
N PHE A 430 -4.55 -23.96 -0.35
CA PHE A 430 -3.43 -23.21 0.22
C PHE A 430 -3.81 -21.74 0.43
N LEU A 431 -4.29 -21.04 -0.60
CA LEU A 431 -4.66 -19.62 -0.48
C LEU A 431 -5.80 -19.42 0.53
N HIS A 432 -6.83 -20.26 0.47
CA HIS A 432 -7.96 -20.19 1.39
C HIS A 432 -7.52 -20.41 2.84
N SER A 433 -6.62 -21.38 3.10
CA SER A 433 -6.07 -21.61 4.44
C SER A 433 -5.29 -20.40 4.97
N GLN A 434 -4.55 -19.69 4.11
CA GLN A 434 -3.83 -18.46 4.48
C GLN A 434 -4.79 -17.32 4.81
N ILE A 435 -5.86 -17.16 4.02
CA ILE A 435 -6.91 -16.17 4.26
C ILE A 435 -7.59 -16.42 5.62
N LEU A 436 -8.03 -17.66 5.87
CA LEU A 436 -8.66 -18.04 7.14
C LEU A 436 -7.71 -17.90 8.34
N ALA A 437 -6.44 -18.29 8.19
CA ALA A 437 -5.44 -18.12 9.23
C ALA A 437 -5.26 -16.63 9.60
N ARG A 438 -5.28 -15.75 8.60
CA ARG A 438 -5.21 -14.31 8.79
C ARG A 438 -6.46 -13.75 9.47
N GLU A 439 -7.65 -14.11 8.97
CA GLU A 439 -8.92 -13.68 9.55
C GLU A 439 -9.02 -14.11 11.02
N THR A 440 -8.74 -15.37 11.33
CA THR A 440 -8.80 -15.88 12.71
C THR A 440 -7.77 -15.22 13.61
N SER A 441 -6.60 -14.84 13.10
CA SER A 441 -5.57 -14.10 13.85
C SER A 441 -6.06 -12.69 14.19
N GLU A 442 -6.63 -11.97 13.22
CA GLU A 442 -7.19 -10.63 13.43
C GLU A 442 -8.37 -10.65 14.41
N LEU A 443 -9.29 -11.62 14.28
CA LEU A 443 -10.39 -11.80 15.24
C LEU A 443 -9.90 -12.11 16.66
N ARG A 444 -8.86 -12.95 16.79
CA ARG A 444 -8.25 -13.25 18.10
C ARG A 444 -7.60 -12.01 18.72
N ARG A 445 -6.91 -11.20 17.91
CA ARG A 445 -6.31 -9.93 18.36
C ARG A 445 -7.38 -8.95 18.83
N LEU A 446 -8.43 -8.76 18.05
CA LEU A 446 -9.55 -7.90 18.38
C LEU A 446 -10.21 -8.33 19.71
N ARG A 447 -10.54 -9.62 19.85
CA ARG A 447 -11.09 -10.18 21.09
C ARG A 447 -10.15 -9.98 22.29
N SER A 448 -8.85 -10.22 22.10
CA SER A 448 -7.85 -10.03 23.14
C SER A 448 -7.74 -8.55 23.54
N CYS A 449 -7.87 -7.62 22.60
CA CYS A 449 -7.86 -6.17 22.84
C CYS A 449 -9.04 -5.74 23.68
N PHE A 450 -10.23 -6.09 23.22
CA PHE A 450 -11.48 -5.74 23.88
C PHE A 450 -11.57 -6.32 25.30
N ARG A 451 -11.14 -7.58 25.49
CA ARG A 451 -11.07 -8.21 26.82
C ARG A 451 -10.11 -7.49 27.76
N THR A 452 -8.96 -7.03 27.27
CA THR A 452 -8.01 -6.27 28.09
C THR A 452 -8.62 -4.94 28.52
N PHE A 453 -9.20 -4.18 27.59
CA PHE A 453 -9.82 -2.89 27.92
C PHE A 453 -11.03 -3.03 28.85
N ARG A 454 -11.92 -4.01 28.61
CA ARG A 454 -13.06 -4.27 29.50
C ARG A 454 -12.65 -4.61 30.93
N ARG A 455 -11.62 -5.45 31.11
CA ARG A 455 -11.12 -5.79 32.45
C ARG A 455 -10.57 -4.59 33.21
N SER A 456 -10.09 -3.58 32.48
CA SER A 456 -9.58 -2.33 33.04
C SER A 456 -10.63 -1.20 33.05
N GLY A 457 -11.84 -1.47 32.57
CA GLY A 457 -12.92 -0.50 32.44
C GLY A 457 -13.56 -0.19 33.79
N ILE A 458 -13.61 1.10 34.13
CA ILE A 458 -14.30 1.58 35.33
C ILE A 458 -15.71 2.01 34.88
N PRO A 459 -16.78 1.37 35.37
CA PRO A 459 -18.13 1.90 35.16
C PRO A 459 -18.27 3.22 35.93
N ARG A 460 -18.65 4.29 35.24
CA ARG A 460 -19.06 5.51 35.96
C ARG A 460 -20.47 5.30 36.49
N ASN A 461 -20.59 5.30 37.81
CA ASN A 461 -21.90 5.43 38.46
C ASN A 461 -22.51 6.77 38.04
N PRO A 462 -23.79 6.84 37.63
CA PRO A 462 -24.48 8.11 37.55
C PRO A 462 -24.37 8.79 38.93
N GLN A 463 -24.02 10.07 38.95
CA GLN A 463 -23.87 10.87 40.17
C GLN A 463 -25.04 10.63 41.15
N PRO A 464 -24.80 10.63 42.47
CA PRO A 464 -25.88 10.54 43.45
C PRO A 464 -26.83 11.71 43.24
N SER A 465 -28.13 11.41 43.26
CA SER A 465 -29.20 12.39 43.24
C SER A 465 -28.90 13.53 44.22
N GLN A 466 -28.82 14.76 43.68
CA GLN A 466 -28.90 15.96 44.51
C GLN A 466 -30.26 15.91 45.21
N LYS A 467 -30.21 15.73 46.54
CA LYS A 467 -31.32 15.99 47.46
C LYS A 467 -31.46 17.48 47.69
#